data_AF-A0A9E1AEL4-F1
#
_entry.id   AF-A0A9E1AEL4-F1
#
_cell.length_a   1.000
_cell.length_b   1.000
_cell.length_c   1.000
_cell.angle_alpha   90.00
_cell.angle_beta   90.00
_cell.angle_gamma   90.00
#
_symmetry.space_group_name_H-M   'P 1'
#
loop_
_entity.id
_entity.type
_entity.pdbx_description
1 polymer ?
#
loop_
_entity_poly.entity_id
_entity_poly.type
_entity_poly.pdbx_seq_one_letter_code
_entity_poly.pdbx_strand_id
1 'polypeptide(L)'
;MQEAGITISNSDLKRLLACANGDAALLYLYLAAGNEPELAGQALRMPKTRIDLATASLRQLGLCAQEEPKHLAPAEAPSYTEEDVTREYRTNPEFPSMVGEAQRRLGRLLSTEEIKILLSIYRYLGLPPEVISILINYCIQRGRGRGQTRMPSIRSIEKEAYRWADLGIDTMEEAAVYMQSQLQVQANVGKIQHMFGIEGRKLTPGEEKLISTWLSWGFGEREIQKAYEKTCMNTGGLKWPYLNSILKSWHEQGLLTLEKIEAGDRMPEKAARSPAKPGYNVQHHDDDLSDIQRAAIRRMLQNGEG
;
A
#
# COMPACT_ATOMS: atom_id res chain seq x y z
N MET A 1 1.60 27.35 35.67
CA MET A 1 1.86 26.69 34.38
C MET A 1 0.58 26.01 33.96
N GLN A 2 0.00 26.36 32.81
CA GLN A 2 -1.17 25.66 32.30
C GLN A 2 -0.74 24.22 31.96
N GLU A 3 -1.28 23.23 32.67
CA GLU A 3 -1.28 21.84 32.23
C GLU A 3 -2.18 21.76 31.00
N ALA A 4 -1.64 22.13 29.84
CA ALA A 4 -2.26 21.78 28.58
C ALA A 4 -2.15 20.25 28.46
N GLY A 5 -3.25 19.55 28.69
CA GLY A 5 -3.31 18.11 28.45
C GLY A 5 -2.87 17.79 27.03
N ILE A 6 -2.13 16.69 26.85
CA ILE A 6 -1.68 16.25 25.53
C ILE A 6 -2.92 15.87 24.71
N THR A 7 -3.21 16.62 23.64
CA THR A 7 -4.28 16.29 22.70
C THR A 7 -3.72 15.56 21.50
N ILE A 8 -4.11 14.29 21.34
CA ILE A 8 -3.73 13.45 20.19
C ILE A 8 -4.91 13.43 19.23
N SER A 9 -4.68 13.71 17.94
CA SER A 9 -5.74 13.62 16.95
C SER A 9 -6.18 12.16 16.75
N ASN A 10 -7.46 11.95 16.44
CA ASN A 10 -7.97 10.60 16.15
C ASN A 10 -7.26 9.95 14.95
N SER A 11 -6.75 10.74 14.00
CA SER A 11 -5.96 10.24 12.88
C SER A 11 -4.60 9.72 13.31
N ASP A 12 -3.90 10.45 14.19
CA ASP A 12 -2.56 10.08 14.64
C ASP A 12 -2.62 8.86 15.55
N LEU A 13 -3.62 8.80 16.43
CA LEU A 13 -3.89 7.64 17.27
C LEU A 13 -4.11 6.38 16.42
N LYS A 14 -4.91 6.46 15.34
CA LYS A 14 -5.12 5.33 14.43
C LYS A 14 -3.82 4.88 13.77
N ARG A 15 -2.98 5.81 13.32
CA ARG A 15 -1.67 5.50 12.69
C ARG A 15 -0.70 4.84 13.67
N LEU A 16 -0.63 5.34 14.90
CA LEU A 16 0.21 4.77 15.96
C LEU A 16 -0.24 3.35 16.33
N LEU A 17 -1.55 3.15 16.51
CA LEU A 17 -2.10 1.83 16.81
C LEU A 17 -1.89 0.83 15.66
N ALA A 18 -2.02 1.28 14.41
CA ALA A 18 -1.76 0.44 13.24
C ALA A 18 -0.30 0.02 13.12
N CYS A 19 0.64 0.86 13.57
CA CYS A 19 2.07 0.53 13.59
C CYS A 19 2.42 -0.51 14.66
N ALA A 20 1.62 -0.60 15.74
CA ALA A 20 1.83 -1.51 16.87
C ALA A 20 3.26 -1.46 17.47
N ASN A 21 3.93 -0.31 17.37
CA ASN A 21 5.27 -0.09 17.89
C ASN A 21 5.20 0.78 19.17
N GLY A 22 5.47 0.16 20.32
CA GLY A 22 5.44 0.83 21.62
C GLY A 22 6.46 1.95 21.75
N ASP A 23 7.62 1.82 21.12
CA ASP A 23 8.71 2.80 21.19
C ASP A 23 8.34 4.07 20.40
N ALA A 24 7.76 3.89 19.22
CA ALA A 24 7.24 4.99 18.41
C ALA A 24 6.10 5.72 19.14
N ALA A 25 5.18 4.98 19.78
CA ALA A 25 4.11 5.58 20.56
C ALA A 25 4.63 6.39 21.76
N LEU A 26 5.58 5.85 22.53
CA LEU A 26 6.20 6.56 23.66
C LEU A 26 6.95 7.82 23.21
N LEU A 27 7.73 7.71 22.13
CA LEU A 27 8.43 8.85 21.56
C LEU A 27 7.46 9.92 21.06
N TYR A 28 6.38 9.53 20.38
CA TYR A 28 5.35 10.46 19.93
C TYR A 28 4.71 11.22 21.10
N LEU A 29 4.35 10.53 22.18
CA LEU A 29 3.79 11.17 23.38
C LEU A 29 4.77 12.16 24.01
N TYR A 30 6.06 11.81 24.06
CA TYR A 30 7.10 12.68 24.57
C TYR A 30 7.25 13.95 23.72
N LEU A 31 7.25 13.84 22.40
CA LEU A 31 7.33 14.97 21.48
C LEU A 31 6.05 15.82 21.49
N ALA A 32 4.88 15.18 21.56
CA ALA A 32 3.58 15.85 21.64
C ALA A 32 3.40 16.67 22.93
N ALA A 33 4.14 16.33 23.99
CA ALA A 33 4.21 17.13 25.21
C ALA A 33 5.13 18.37 25.09
N GLY A 34 5.71 18.64 23.91
CA GLY A 34 6.57 19.79 23.67
C GLY A 34 8.00 19.63 24.19
N ASN A 35 8.41 18.40 24.52
CA ASN A 35 9.77 18.14 25.00
C ASN A 35 10.78 18.11 23.84
N GLU A 36 12.03 18.45 24.14
CA GLU A 36 13.12 18.48 23.16
C GLU A 36 13.50 17.06 22.70
N PRO A 37 13.61 16.80 21.38
CA PRO A 37 13.90 15.47 20.84
C PRO A 37 15.28 14.94 21.27
N GLU A 38 16.26 15.82 21.48
CA GLU A 38 17.62 15.44 21.88
C GLU A 38 17.68 14.79 23.28
N LEU A 39 16.78 15.20 24.16
CA LEU A 39 16.69 14.68 25.53
C LEU A 39 15.82 13.43 25.64
N ALA A 40 15.17 12.99 24.55
CA ALA A 40 14.26 11.85 24.55
C ALA A 40 14.93 10.56 25.06
N GLY A 41 16.18 10.31 24.68
CA GLY A 41 16.92 9.13 25.12
C GLY A 41 17.11 9.08 26.64
N GLN A 42 17.41 10.22 27.27
CA GLN A 42 17.58 10.32 28.72
C GLN A 42 16.23 10.24 29.45
N ALA A 43 15.23 10.99 28.98
CA ALA A 43 13.91 11.05 29.59
C ALA A 43 13.17 9.71 29.52
N LEU A 44 13.20 9.04 28.36
CA LEU A 44 12.55 7.75 28.15
C LEU A 44 13.40 6.56 28.59
N ARG A 45 14.65 6.79 29.02
CA ARG A 45 15.65 5.74 29.37
C ARG A 45 15.84 4.75 28.23
N MET A 46 15.93 5.27 27.01
CA MET A 46 16.07 4.48 25.79
C MET A 46 17.45 4.72 25.17
N PRO A 47 18.12 3.67 24.66
CA PRO A 47 19.36 3.82 23.91
C PRO A 47 19.10 4.57 22.61
N LYS A 48 20.13 5.27 22.12
CA LYS A 48 20.05 6.09 20.89
C LYS A 48 19.49 5.31 19.69
N THR A 49 19.94 4.09 19.48
CA THR A 49 19.43 3.22 18.38
C THR A 49 17.93 2.95 18.44
N ARG A 50 17.33 2.82 19.64
CA ARG A 50 15.88 2.66 19.78
C ARG A 50 15.13 3.95 19.50
N ILE A 51 15.69 5.09 19.90
CA ILE A 51 15.14 6.40 19.57
C ILE A 51 15.19 6.63 18.06
N ASP A 52 16.30 6.29 17.40
CA ASP A 52 16.46 6.45 15.95
C ASP A 52 15.45 5.58 15.17
N LEU A 53 15.27 4.30 15.57
CA LEU A 53 14.24 3.41 15.00
C LEU A 53 12.81 3.89 15.25
N ALA A 54 12.53 4.40 16.45
CA ALA A 54 11.23 4.97 16.80
C ALA A 54 10.96 6.23 15.95
N THR A 55 11.96 7.08 15.78
CA THR A 55 11.90 8.29 14.95
C THR A 55 11.64 7.93 13.48
N ALA A 56 12.39 6.96 12.94
CA ALA A 56 12.17 6.42 11.60
C ALA A 56 10.76 5.87 11.40
N SER A 57 10.23 5.15 12.40
CA SER A 57 8.85 4.65 12.39
C SER A 57 7.83 5.79 12.36
N LEU A 58 8.01 6.84 13.16
CA LEU A 58 7.12 8.01 13.17
C LEU A 58 7.18 8.81 11.86
N ARG A 59 8.37 8.95 11.26
CA ARG A 59 8.54 9.57 9.94
C ARG A 59 7.77 8.80 8.87
N GLN A 60 7.87 7.47 8.86
CA GLN A 60 7.13 6.65 7.90
C GLN A 60 5.60 6.78 8.05
N LEU A 61 5.12 7.08 9.26
CA LEU A 61 3.70 7.34 9.54
C LEU A 61 3.27 8.79 9.22
N GLY A 62 4.21 9.66 8.83
CA GLY A 62 3.97 11.10 8.64
C GLY A 62 3.62 11.83 9.93
N LEU A 63 4.10 11.34 11.08
CA LEU A 63 3.83 11.88 12.41
C LEU A 63 4.99 12.71 12.98
N CYS A 64 6.15 12.71 12.31
CA CYS A 64 7.26 13.60 12.59
C CYS A 64 7.61 14.41 11.35
N ALA A 65 8.09 15.64 11.56
CA ALA A 65 8.62 16.47 10.49
C ALA A 65 9.76 15.74 9.78
N GLN A 66 9.67 15.66 8.45
CA GLN A 66 10.77 15.27 7.59
C GLN A 66 11.44 16.54 7.08
N GLU A 67 12.77 16.54 7.01
CA GLU A 67 13.45 17.46 6.10
C GLU A 67 12.96 17.15 4.68
N GLU A 68 12.63 18.18 3.90
CA GLU A 68 12.11 17.96 2.55
C GLU A 68 13.13 17.13 1.75
N PRO A 69 12.76 15.92 1.29
CA PRO A 69 13.68 15.09 0.54
C PRO A 69 14.06 15.81 -0.76
N LYS A 70 15.36 15.81 -1.07
CA LYS A 70 15.86 16.37 -2.32
C LYS A 70 15.46 15.44 -3.45
N HIS A 71 14.49 15.84 -4.26
CA HIS A 71 14.15 15.11 -5.48
C HIS A 71 15.30 15.19 -6.47
N LEU A 72 15.96 14.07 -6.73
CA LEU A 72 17.09 13.97 -7.66
C LEU A 72 16.62 13.28 -8.94
N ALA A 73 16.64 14.01 -10.05
CA ALA A 73 16.16 13.48 -11.32
C ALA A 73 17.20 12.52 -11.94
N PRO A 74 16.79 11.35 -12.48
CA PRO A 74 17.70 10.46 -13.20
C PRO A 74 18.36 11.08 -14.43
N ALA A 75 17.68 12.04 -15.08
CA ALA A 75 18.19 12.73 -16.26
C ALA A 75 19.34 13.71 -15.92
N GLU A 76 19.44 14.14 -14.67
CA GLU A 76 20.46 15.06 -14.18
C GLU A 76 21.65 14.31 -13.56
N ALA A 77 21.57 12.97 -13.48
CA ALA A 77 22.62 12.15 -12.92
C ALA A 77 23.94 12.29 -13.71
N PRO A 78 25.08 12.47 -13.03
CA PRO A 78 26.38 12.50 -13.68
C PRO A 78 26.64 11.22 -14.47
N SER A 79 27.15 11.37 -15.70
CA SER A 79 27.62 10.23 -16.47
C SER A 79 29.00 9.80 -15.98
N TYR A 80 29.04 8.88 -15.02
CA TYR A 80 30.30 8.35 -14.47
C TYR A 80 31.11 7.55 -15.50
N THR A 81 32.41 7.80 -15.55
CA THR A 81 33.36 7.07 -16.42
C THR A 81 34.05 5.92 -15.68
N GLU A 82 34.86 5.13 -16.40
CA GLU A 82 35.64 4.05 -15.76
C GLU A 82 36.75 4.60 -14.85
N GLU A 83 37.28 5.78 -15.20
CA GLU A 83 38.24 6.52 -14.39
C GLU A 83 37.61 6.96 -13.07
N ASP A 84 36.33 7.36 -13.07
CA ASP A 84 35.61 7.73 -11.85
C ASP A 84 35.48 6.54 -10.90
N VAL A 85 35.13 5.36 -11.42
CA VAL A 85 35.08 4.11 -10.65
C VAL A 85 36.46 3.80 -10.09
N THR A 86 37.49 3.82 -10.92
CA THR A 86 38.87 3.53 -10.51
C THR A 86 39.37 4.49 -9.44
N ARG A 87 39.01 5.77 -9.55
CA ARG A 87 39.32 6.80 -8.56
C ARG A 87 38.63 6.48 -7.24
N GLU A 88 37.32 6.21 -7.25
CA GLU A 88 36.56 5.93 -6.04
C GLU A 88 37.10 4.69 -5.31
N TYR A 89 37.48 3.65 -6.04
CA TYR A 89 38.12 2.45 -5.48
C TYR A 89 39.44 2.74 -4.74
N ARG A 90 40.16 3.81 -5.09
CA ARG A 90 41.42 4.20 -4.46
C ARG A 90 41.22 5.19 -3.33
N THR A 91 40.29 6.13 -3.48
CA THR A 91 40.11 7.23 -2.55
C THR A 91 39.16 6.91 -1.40
N ASN A 92 38.28 5.92 -1.58
CA ASN A 92 37.24 5.59 -0.61
C ASN A 92 37.28 4.10 -0.22
N PRO A 93 37.74 3.75 1.00
CA PRO A 93 37.81 2.37 1.47
C PRO A 93 36.45 1.65 1.59
N GLU A 94 35.36 2.40 1.78
CA GLU A 94 34.02 1.83 1.96
C GLU A 94 33.44 1.34 0.64
N PHE A 95 33.74 2.03 -0.47
CA PHE A 95 33.18 1.73 -1.78
C PHE A 95 33.54 0.32 -2.30
N PRO A 96 34.81 -0.13 -2.28
CA PRO A 96 35.16 -1.51 -2.64
C PRO A 96 34.44 -2.56 -1.77
N SER A 97 34.30 -2.29 -0.47
CA SER A 97 33.63 -3.18 0.48
C SER A 97 32.14 -3.30 0.16
N MET A 98 31.49 -2.18 -0.14
CA MET A 98 30.09 -2.10 -0.57
C MET A 98 29.86 -2.86 -1.89
N VAL A 99 30.72 -2.66 -2.90
CA VAL A 99 30.61 -3.38 -4.18
C VAL A 99 30.82 -4.88 -3.97
N GLY A 100 31.78 -5.27 -3.14
CA GLY A 100 32.01 -6.67 -2.76
C GLY A 100 30.78 -7.31 -2.12
N GLU A 101 30.12 -6.61 -1.19
CA GLU A 101 28.90 -7.08 -0.54
C GLU A 101 27.72 -7.18 -1.53
N ALA A 102 27.56 -6.20 -2.42
CA ALA A 102 26.56 -6.22 -3.47
C ALA A 102 26.74 -7.45 -4.38
N GLN A 103 27.97 -7.73 -4.82
CA GLN A 103 28.30 -8.91 -5.63
C GLN A 103 28.00 -10.22 -4.90
N ARG A 104 28.36 -10.32 -3.60
CA ARG A 104 28.04 -11.50 -2.78
C ARG A 104 26.54 -11.75 -2.71
N ARG A 105 25.75 -10.71 -2.45
CA ARG A 105 24.27 -10.82 -2.35
C ARG A 105 23.61 -11.16 -3.68
N LEU A 106 24.12 -10.61 -4.78
CA LEU A 106 23.63 -10.90 -6.13
C LEU A 106 24.18 -12.22 -6.69
N GLY A 107 25.15 -12.84 -6.02
CA GLY A 107 25.75 -14.12 -6.42
C GLY A 107 26.56 -14.06 -7.71
N ARG A 108 27.05 -12.88 -8.11
CA ARG A 108 27.83 -12.68 -9.33
C ARG A 108 28.70 -11.44 -9.26
N LEU A 109 29.71 -11.38 -10.12
CA LEU A 109 30.48 -10.16 -10.37
C LEU A 109 29.62 -9.15 -11.14
N LEU A 110 29.83 -7.87 -10.85
CA LEU A 110 29.21 -6.75 -11.53
C LEU A 110 30.13 -6.26 -12.65
N SER A 111 29.56 -5.90 -13.80
CA SER A 111 30.34 -5.27 -14.86
C SER A 111 30.67 -3.81 -14.51
N THR A 112 31.63 -3.21 -15.21
CA THR A 112 31.99 -1.80 -15.03
C THR A 112 30.78 -0.87 -15.14
N GLU A 113 29.88 -1.13 -16.09
CA GLU A 113 28.63 -0.36 -16.26
C GLU A 113 27.68 -0.49 -15.05
N GLU A 114 27.63 -1.66 -14.42
CA GLU A 114 26.81 -1.87 -13.23
C GLU A 114 27.43 -1.24 -11.98
N ILE A 115 28.76 -1.22 -11.91
CA ILE A 115 29.50 -0.52 -10.84
C ILE A 115 29.32 1.00 -10.98
N LYS A 116 29.29 1.55 -12.19
CA LYS A 116 28.94 2.97 -12.42
C LYS A 116 27.55 3.32 -11.90
N ILE A 117 26.59 2.39 -12.01
CA ILE A 117 25.23 2.58 -11.45
C ILE A 117 25.28 2.57 -9.92
N LEU A 118 26.01 1.65 -9.28
CA LEU A 118 26.21 1.68 -7.83
C LEU A 118 26.93 2.95 -7.38
N LEU A 119 27.91 3.44 -8.14
CA LEU A 119 28.59 4.69 -7.88
C LEU A 119 27.62 5.88 -7.94
N SER A 120 26.70 5.89 -8.91
CA SER A 120 25.65 6.90 -8.99
C SER A 120 24.72 6.86 -7.78
N ILE A 121 24.26 5.68 -7.35
CA ILE A 121 23.44 5.54 -6.14
C ILE A 121 24.19 6.06 -4.90
N TYR A 122 25.49 5.78 -4.80
CA TYR A 122 26.30 6.20 -3.66
C TYR A 122 26.62 7.71 -3.66
N ARG A 123 27.07 8.26 -4.80
CA ARG A 123 27.58 9.63 -4.91
C ARG A 123 26.54 10.66 -5.30
N TYR A 124 25.64 10.31 -6.22
CA TYR A 124 24.62 11.22 -6.72
C TYR A 124 23.39 11.20 -5.83
N LEU A 125 22.85 10.01 -5.51
CA LEU A 125 21.72 9.91 -4.57
C LEU A 125 22.14 10.07 -3.10
N GLY A 126 23.44 9.96 -2.81
CA GLY A 126 23.97 10.14 -1.46
C GLY A 126 23.58 9.01 -0.50
N LEU A 127 23.14 7.86 -1.00
CA LEU A 127 22.73 6.75 -0.13
C LEU A 127 23.96 6.08 0.51
N PRO A 128 24.02 5.95 1.85
CA PRO A 128 25.12 5.28 2.53
C PRO A 128 25.26 3.79 2.16
N PRO A 129 26.46 3.20 2.33
CA PRO A 129 26.70 1.79 2.00
C PRO A 129 25.74 0.82 2.70
N GLU A 130 25.39 1.08 3.95
CA GLU A 130 24.44 0.29 4.74
C GLU A 130 23.03 0.35 4.14
N VAL A 131 22.59 1.53 3.71
CA VAL A 131 21.30 1.75 3.07
C VAL A 131 21.25 1.03 1.72
N ILE A 132 22.31 1.12 0.93
CA ILE A 132 22.43 0.40 -0.35
C ILE A 132 22.37 -1.12 -0.12
N SER A 133 23.01 -1.62 0.93
CA SER A 133 22.96 -3.05 1.30
C SER A 133 21.53 -3.51 1.67
N ILE A 134 20.80 -2.71 2.46
CA ILE A 134 19.39 -2.99 2.80
C ILE A 134 18.51 -2.88 1.55
N LEU A 135 18.73 -1.90 0.68
CA LEU A 135 18.01 -1.73 -0.59
C LEU A 135 18.14 -2.97 -1.48
N ILE A 136 19.36 -3.47 -1.67
CA ILE A 136 19.62 -4.69 -2.45
C ILE A 136 18.90 -5.88 -1.82
N ASN A 137 18.99 -6.03 -0.50
CA ASN A 137 18.30 -7.09 0.24
C ASN A 137 16.78 -7.02 0.07
N TYR A 138 16.21 -5.82 0.18
CA TYR A 138 14.78 -5.57 -0.03
C TYR A 138 14.36 -5.96 -1.45
N CYS A 139 15.12 -5.55 -2.48
CA CYS A 139 14.82 -5.91 -3.87
C CYS A 139 14.84 -7.43 -4.09
N ILE A 140 15.81 -8.15 -3.48
CA ILE A 140 15.89 -9.61 -3.53
C ILE A 140 14.67 -10.25 -2.85
N GLN A 141 14.35 -9.84 -1.63
CA GLN A 141 13.24 -10.41 -0.85
C GLN A 141 11.88 -10.14 -1.51
N ARG A 142 11.67 -8.92 -2.02
CA ARG A 142 10.48 -8.54 -2.78
C ARG A 142 10.31 -9.34 -4.07
N GLY A 143 11.41 -9.59 -4.79
CA GLY A 143 11.40 -10.46 -5.96
C GLY A 143 10.99 -11.89 -5.60
N ARG A 144 11.61 -12.46 -4.56
CA ARG A 144 11.30 -13.81 -4.07
C ARG A 144 9.85 -13.93 -3.57
N GLY A 145 9.35 -12.95 -2.83
CA GLY A 145 7.95 -12.91 -2.37
C GLY A 145 6.94 -12.92 -3.52
N ARG A 146 7.32 -12.39 -4.69
CA ARG A 146 6.53 -12.46 -5.93
C ARG A 146 6.81 -13.71 -6.77
N GLY A 147 7.50 -14.71 -6.23
CA GLY A 147 7.88 -15.93 -6.93
C GLY A 147 8.82 -15.68 -8.11
N GLN A 148 9.73 -14.71 -8.00
CA GLN A 148 10.83 -14.54 -8.95
C GLN A 148 12.05 -15.31 -8.44
N THR A 149 12.60 -16.17 -9.28
CA THR A 149 13.81 -16.94 -8.96
C THR A 149 15.09 -16.19 -9.33
N ARG A 150 15.01 -15.32 -10.35
CA ARG A 150 16.16 -14.53 -10.82
C ARG A 150 16.48 -13.40 -9.84
N MET A 151 17.77 -13.09 -9.71
CA MET A 151 18.23 -11.92 -8.96
C MET A 151 17.76 -10.63 -9.65
N PRO A 152 17.48 -9.56 -8.88
CA PRO A 152 17.12 -8.27 -9.44
C PRO A 152 18.27 -7.71 -10.28
N SER A 153 17.94 -7.05 -11.39
CA SER A 153 18.94 -6.35 -12.18
C SER A 153 19.39 -5.07 -11.47
N ILE A 154 20.61 -4.59 -11.74
CA ILE A 154 21.11 -3.37 -11.11
C ILE A 154 20.25 -2.15 -11.46
N ARG A 155 19.68 -2.12 -12.68
CA ARG A 155 18.71 -1.09 -13.13
C ARG A 155 17.42 -1.11 -12.31
N SER A 156 16.98 -2.29 -11.87
CA SER A 156 15.79 -2.41 -11.01
C SER A 156 16.08 -1.89 -9.60
N ILE A 157 17.29 -2.16 -9.10
CA ILE A 157 17.79 -1.63 -7.82
C ILE A 157 17.92 -0.11 -7.89
N GLU A 158 18.51 0.42 -8.96
CA GLU A 158 18.61 1.87 -9.24
C GLU A 158 17.25 2.55 -9.19
N LYS A 159 16.24 2.00 -9.87
CA LYS A 159 14.88 2.56 -9.85
C LYS A 159 14.29 2.61 -8.45
N GLU A 160 14.51 1.58 -7.62
CA GLU A 160 14.05 1.59 -6.24
C GLU A 160 14.91 2.52 -5.36
N ALA A 161 16.19 2.74 -5.69
CA ALA A 161 17.05 3.71 -5.02
C ALA A 161 16.53 5.15 -5.18
N TYR A 162 16.16 5.54 -6.40
CA TYR A 162 15.51 6.84 -6.65
C TYR A 162 14.23 6.99 -5.82
N ARG A 163 13.42 5.92 -5.75
CA ARG A 163 12.22 5.92 -4.91
C ARG A 163 12.53 6.10 -3.43
N TRP A 164 13.61 5.49 -2.93
CA TRP A 164 14.03 5.65 -1.54
C TRP A 164 14.51 7.09 -1.28
N ALA A 165 15.29 7.66 -2.19
CA ALA A 165 15.69 9.06 -2.11
C ALA A 165 14.48 10.02 -2.11
N ASP A 166 13.49 9.80 -2.98
CA ASP A 166 12.24 10.59 -3.03
C ASP A 166 11.41 10.48 -1.75
N LEU A 167 11.50 9.36 -1.05
CA LEU A 167 10.85 9.13 0.24
C LEU A 167 11.70 9.61 1.43
N GLY A 168 12.90 10.14 1.19
CA GLY A 168 13.84 10.55 2.24
C GLY A 168 14.34 9.37 3.07
N ILE A 169 14.53 8.20 2.46
CA ILE A 169 15.06 7.00 3.11
C ILE A 169 16.56 6.96 2.84
N ASP A 170 17.33 7.66 3.68
CA ASP A 170 18.79 7.79 3.56
C ASP A 170 19.56 7.34 4.81
N THR A 171 18.85 6.87 5.84
CA THR A 171 19.44 6.25 7.03
C THR A 171 19.21 4.74 7.10
N MET A 172 20.08 4.05 7.84
CA MET A 172 19.97 2.59 8.05
C MET A 172 18.64 2.23 8.73
N GLU A 173 18.22 3.03 9.71
CA GLU A 173 16.98 2.84 10.47
C GLU A 173 15.75 3.01 9.59
N GLU A 174 15.68 4.08 8.79
CA GLU A 174 14.56 4.31 7.85
C GLU A 174 14.48 3.20 6.80
N ALA A 175 15.61 2.80 6.25
CA ALA A 175 15.68 1.69 5.30
C ALA A 175 15.17 0.38 5.90
N ALA A 176 15.56 0.08 7.14
CA ALA A 176 15.14 -1.13 7.84
C ALA A 176 13.64 -1.14 8.14
N VAL A 177 13.10 -0.04 8.70
CA VAL A 177 11.67 0.10 9.01
C VAL A 177 10.83 0.03 7.72
N TYR A 178 11.26 0.74 6.66
CA TYR A 178 10.59 0.69 5.37
C TYR A 178 10.58 -0.73 4.79
N MET A 179 11.73 -1.41 4.75
CA MET A 179 11.84 -2.78 4.25
C MET A 179 10.90 -3.72 5.03
N GLN A 180 10.92 -3.66 6.36
CA GLN A 180 10.07 -4.51 7.21
C GLN A 180 8.58 -4.27 6.93
N SER A 181 8.16 -3.00 6.88
CA SER A 181 6.78 -2.61 6.60
C SER A 181 6.32 -3.13 5.22
N GLN A 182 7.13 -2.91 4.17
CA GLN A 182 6.79 -3.33 2.81
C GLN A 182 6.72 -4.85 2.65
N LEU A 183 7.64 -5.59 3.29
CA LEU A 183 7.63 -7.05 3.26
C LEU A 183 6.44 -7.62 4.04
N GLN A 184 6.05 -6.98 5.16
CA GLN A 184 4.86 -7.38 5.91
C GLN A 184 3.59 -7.20 5.07
N VAL A 185 3.47 -6.08 4.35
CA VAL A 185 2.34 -5.86 3.42
C VAL A 185 2.31 -6.95 2.35
N GLN A 186 3.45 -7.27 1.74
CA GLN A 186 3.53 -8.33 0.72
C GLN A 186 3.17 -9.72 1.28
N ALA A 187 3.62 -10.03 2.50
CA ALA A 187 3.24 -11.28 3.17
C ALA A 187 1.73 -11.35 3.41
N ASN A 188 1.11 -10.25 3.84
CA ASN A 188 -0.33 -10.18 4.03
C ASN A 188 -1.11 -10.29 2.70
N VAL A 189 -0.61 -9.68 1.62
CA VAL A 189 -1.16 -9.87 0.28
C VAL A 189 -1.14 -11.34 -0.12
N GLY A 190 -0.04 -12.05 0.13
CA GLY A 190 0.08 -13.49 -0.15
C GLY A 190 -0.92 -14.33 0.65
N LYS A 191 -1.13 -14.02 1.93
CA LYS A 191 -2.16 -14.67 2.77
C LYS A 191 -3.57 -14.46 2.22
N ILE A 192 -3.90 -13.21 1.84
CA ILE A 192 -5.20 -12.86 1.27
C ILE A 192 -5.41 -13.55 -0.09
N GLN A 193 -4.37 -13.63 -0.91
CA GLN A 193 -4.43 -14.38 -2.17
C GLN A 193 -4.80 -15.85 -1.95
N HIS A 194 -4.13 -16.51 -0.99
CA HIS A 194 -4.44 -17.88 -0.62
C HIS A 194 -5.85 -18.02 -0.05
N MET A 195 -6.30 -17.08 0.79
CA MET A 195 -7.65 -17.07 1.36
C MET A 195 -8.74 -16.96 0.28
N PHE A 196 -8.49 -16.24 -0.81
CA PHE A 196 -9.40 -16.19 -1.97
C PHE A 196 -9.39 -17.48 -2.82
N GLY A 197 -8.55 -18.47 -2.50
CA GLY A 197 -8.41 -19.69 -3.29
C GLY A 197 -7.77 -19.45 -4.66
N ILE A 198 -7.01 -18.37 -4.83
CA ILE A 198 -6.32 -18.06 -6.08
C ILE A 198 -5.00 -18.85 -6.11
N GLU A 199 -5.11 -20.12 -6.48
CA GLU A 199 -3.98 -21.02 -6.65
C GLU A 199 -3.61 -21.15 -8.14
N GLY A 200 -2.31 -21.23 -8.45
CA GLY A 200 -1.83 -21.46 -9.82
C GLY A 200 -1.67 -20.22 -10.71
N ARG A 201 -2.01 -19.02 -10.24
CA ARG A 201 -1.68 -17.75 -10.93
C ARG A 201 -1.18 -16.69 -9.96
N LYS A 202 -0.47 -15.70 -10.50
CA LYS A 202 -0.11 -14.48 -9.75
C LYS A 202 -1.28 -13.49 -9.77
N LEU A 203 -1.39 -12.66 -8.74
CA LEU A 203 -2.25 -11.50 -8.78
C LEU A 203 -1.76 -10.54 -9.88
N THR A 204 -2.70 -9.91 -10.56
CA THR A 204 -2.38 -8.79 -11.44
C THR A 204 -1.98 -7.56 -10.62
N PRO A 205 -1.25 -6.58 -11.19
CA PRO A 205 -0.91 -5.35 -10.47
C PRO A 205 -2.13 -4.59 -9.92
N GLY A 206 -3.28 -4.68 -10.61
CA GLY A 206 -4.53 -4.08 -10.14
C GLY A 206 -5.11 -4.78 -8.91
N GLU A 207 -5.07 -6.12 -8.89
CA GLU A 207 -5.53 -6.92 -7.75
C GLU A 207 -4.63 -6.72 -6.51
N GLU A 208 -3.30 -6.73 -6.69
CA GLU A 208 -2.33 -6.44 -5.62
C GLU A 208 -2.53 -5.03 -5.05
N LYS A 209 -2.82 -4.04 -5.92
CA LYS A 209 -3.11 -2.66 -5.50
C LYS A 209 -4.39 -2.57 -4.67
N LEU A 210 -5.46 -3.28 -5.04
CA LEU A 210 -6.69 -3.30 -4.24
C LEU A 210 -6.43 -3.87 -2.84
N ILE A 211 -5.79 -5.02 -2.75
CA ILE A 211 -5.47 -5.65 -1.45
C ILE A 211 -4.59 -4.72 -0.60
N SER A 212 -3.55 -4.15 -1.20
CA SER A 212 -2.66 -3.21 -0.50
C SER A 212 -3.41 -1.97 0.00
N THR A 213 -4.43 -1.51 -0.74
CA THR A 213 -5.29 -0.39 -0.32
C THR A 213 -6.18 -0.77 0.86
N TRP A 214 -6.72 -1.99 0.89
CA TRP A 214 -7.53 -2.44 2.03
C TRP A 214 -6.69 -2.60 3.30
N LEU A 215 -5.46 -3.12 3.14
CA LEU A 215 -4.49 -3.19 4.24
C LEU A 215 -4.12 -1.79 4.76
N SER A 216 -3.99 -0.79 3.88
CA SER A 216 -3.70 0.59 4.31
C SER A 216 -4.88 1.29 4.98
N TRP A 217 -6.11 0.85 4.73
CA TRP A 217 -7.30 1.25 5.49
C TRP A 217 -7.36 0.62 6.89
N GLY A 218 -6.45 -0.31 7.21
CA GLY A 218 -6.37 -0.98 8.51
C GLY A 218 -7.15 -2.29 8.59
N PHE A 219 -7.68 -2.79 7.47
CA PHE A 219 -8.34 -4.10 7.47
C PHE A 219 -7.33 -5.23 7.61
N GLY A 220 -7.63 -6.18 8.50
CA GLY A 220 -6.89 -7.43 8.62
C GLY A 220 -7.41 -8.50 7.66
N GLU A 221 -6.74 -9.66 7.69
CA GLU A 221 -7.12 -10.84 6.91
C GLU A 221 -8.57 -11.28 7.18
N ARG A 222 -9.00 -11.21 8.44
CA ARG A 222 -10.31 -11.69 8.88
C ARG A 222 -11.45 -10.78 8.40
N GLU A 223 -11.25 -9.46 8.47
CA GLU A 223 -12.23 -8.50 7.96
C GLU A 223 -12.39 -8.64 6.43
N ILE A 224 -11.28 -8.81 5.70
CA ILE A 224 -11.29 -9.03 4.26
C ILE A 224 -11.97 -10.36 3.92
N GLN A 225 -11.72 -11.42 4.71
CA GLN A 225 -12.41 -12.71 4.57
C GLN A 225 -13.93 -12.56 4.74
N LYS A 226 -14.40 -11.79 5.73
CA LYS A 226 -15.84 -11.54 5.91
C LYS A 226 -16.46 -10.83 4.71
N ALA A 227 -15.77 -9.83 4.15
CA ALA A 227 -16.24 -9.14 2.94
C ALA A 227 -16.26 -10.08 1.73
N TYR A 228 -15.29 -10.99 1.64
CA TYR A 228 -15.21 -12.01 0.60
C TYR A 228 -16.36 -13.02 0.68
N GLU A 229 -16.67 -13.54 1.88
CA GLU A 229 -17.83 -14.40 2.10
C GLU A 229 -19.13 -13.75 1.63
N LYS A 230 -19.35 -12.48 1.99
CA LYS A 230 -20.52 -11.70 1.54
C LYS A 230 -20.54 -11.55 0.02
N THR A 231 -19.39 -11.31 -0.59
CA THR A 231 -19.26 -11.23 -2.06
C THR A 231 -19.68 -12.56 -2.69
N CYS A 232 -19.15 -13.68 -2.22
CA CYS A 232 -19.49 -15.00 -2.73
C CYS A 232 -20.97 -15.33 -2.57
N MET A 233 -21.57 -15.04 -1.40
CA MET A 233 -23.01 -15.25 -1.16
C MET A 233 -23.90 -14.44 -2.10
N ASN A 234 -23.51 -13.19 -2.42
CA ASN A 234 -24.33 -12.30 -3.23
C ASN A 234 -24.09 -12.42 -4.74
N THR A 235 -22.87 -12.78 -5.17
CA THR A 235 -22.48 -12.80 -6.59
C THR A 235 -22.07 -14.17 -7.13
N GLY A 236 -22.13 -15.22 -6.30
CA GLY A 236 -21.78 -16.59 -6.69
C GLY A 236 -20.28 -16.88 -6.81
N GLY A 237 -19.43 -15.95 -6.38
CA GLY A 237 -17.96 -16.08 -6.42
C GLY A 237 -17.23 -14.74 -6.29
N LEU A 238 -15.90 -14.75 -6.40
CA LEU A 238 -15.07 -13.54 -6.28
C LEU A 238 -15.39 -12.51 -7.37
N LYS A 239 -15.82 -11.31 -6.96
CA LYS A 239 -15.98 -10.13 -7.82
C LYS A 239 -15.26 -8.93 -7.20
N TRP A 240 -14.06 -8.62 -7.70
CA TRP A 240 -13.21 -7.55 -7.18
C TRP A 240 -13.92 -6.19 -6.98
N PRO A 241 -14.73 -5.68 -7.95
CA PRO A 241 -15.40 -4.40 -7.75
C PRO A 241 -16.41 -4.41 -6.60
N TYR A 242 -17.12 -5.54 -6.43
CA TYR A 242 -18.13 -5.71 -5.38
C TYR A 242 -17.48 -5.87 -4.00
N LEU A 243 -16.43 -6.68 -3.93
CA LEU A 243 -15.62 -6.82 -2.71
C LEU A 243 -15.04 -5.46 -2.27
N ASN A 244 -14.49 -4.71 -3.24
CA ASN A 244 -13.96 -3.38 -2.97
C ASN A 244 -15.05 -2.40 -2.49
N SER A 245 -16.27 -2.46 -3.03
CA SER A 245 -17.34 -1.55 -2.58
C SER A 245 -17.81 -1.85 -1.15
N ILE A 246 -17.83 -3.12 -0.73
CA ILE A 246 -18.11 -3.49 0.67
C ILE A 246 -17.04 -2.89 1.59
N LEU A 247 -15.76 -3.17 1.32
CA LEU A 247 -14.65 -2.70 2.17
C LEU A 247 -14.55 -1.18 2.19
N LYS A 248 -14.80 -0.52 1.05
CA LYS A 248 -14.83 0.94 0.98
C LYS A 248 -15.95 1.53 1.86
N SER A 249 -17.15 0.95 1.80
CA SER A 249 -18.28 1.36 2.63
C SER A 249 -17.98 1.18 4.12
N TRP A 250 -17.39 0.05 4.52
CA TRP A 250 -16.97 -0.18 5.90
C TRP A 250 -15.91 0.81 6.37
N HIS A 251 -14.93 1.13 5.52
CA HIS A 251 -13.89 2.12 5.83
C HIS A 251 -14.50 3.52 6.01
N GLU A 252 -15.41 3.94 5.12
CA GLU A 252 -16.14 5.21 5.21
C GLU A 252 -16.99 5.31 6.48
N GLN A 253 -17.53 4.19 6.96
CA GLN A 253 -18.28 4.09 8.22
C GLN A 253 -17.40 3.85 9.46
N GLY A 254 -16.09 3.68 9.30
CA GLY A 254 -15.16 3.39 10.40
C GLY A 254 -15.30 1.98 11.01
N LEU A 255 -15.90 1.04 10.29
CA LEU A 255 -16.10 -0.36 10.68
C LEU A 255 -14.87 -1.20 10.32
N LEU A 256 -13.76 -0.98 11.02
CA LEU A 256 -12.45 -1.58 10.69
C LEU A 256 -12.12 -2.89 11.41
N THR A 257 -12.97 -3.33 12.33
CA THR A 257 -12.76 -4.52 13.15
C THR A 257 -13.96 -5.44 13.01
N LEU A 258 -13.76 -6.75 13.04
CA LEU A 258 -14.86 -7.73 12.99
C LEU A 258 -16.04 -7.39 13.94
N GLU A 259 -15.77 -7.03 15.19
CA GLU A 259 -16.82 -6.70 16.17
C GLU A 259 -17.70 -5.52 15.70
N LYS A 260 -17.06 -4.45 15.21
CA LYS A 260 -17.75 -3.29 14.64
C LYS A 260 -18.49 -3.63 13.37
N ILE A 261 -17.91 -4.47 12.51
CA ILE A 261 -18.56 -4.94 11.29
C ILE A 261 -19.81 -5.73 11.67
N GLU A 262 -19.75 -6.68 12.60
CA GLU A 262 -20.92 -7.47 12.98
C GLU A 262 -22.01 -6.65 13.69
N ALA A 263 -21.62 -5.64 14.48
CA ALA A 263 -22.56 -4.76 15.16
C ALA A 263 -23.20 -3.70 14.23
N GLY A 264 -22.40 -3.14 13.32
CA GLY A 264 -22.79 -2.04 12.43
C GLY A 264 -23.34 -2.50 11.07
N ASP A 265 -22.90 -3.65 10.59
CA ASP A 265 -23.40 -4.29 9.37
C ASP A 265 -24.63 -5.15 9.68
N ARG A 266 -25.59 -4.54 10.40
CA ARG A 266 -26.98 -4.94 10.23
C ARG A 266 -27.28 -4.65 8.77
N MET A 267 -27.60 -5.70 8.02
CA MET A 267 -28.11 -5.59 6.65
C MET A 267 -29.06 -4.39 6.62
N PRO A 268 -28.99 -3.49 5.62
CA PRO A 268 -30.12 -2.60 5.40
C PRO A 268 -31.33 -3.52 5.34
N GLU A 269 -32.19 -3.42 6.36
CA GLU A 269 -33.51 -4.04 6.37
C GLU A 269 -34.04 -3.74 4.98
N LYS A 270 -34.24 -4.79 4.17
CA LYS A 270 -34.66 -4.66 2.77
C LYS A 270 -35.62 -3.50 2.74
N ALA A 271 -35.18 -2.35 2.19
CA ALA A 271 -36.01 -1.15 2.19
C ALA A 271 -37.34 -1.64 1.65
N ALA A 272 -38.36 -1.61 2.52
CA ALA A 272 -39.62 -2.29 2.30
C ALA A 272 -40.01 -1.99 0.86
N ARG A 273 -40.09 -3.05 0.03
CA ARG A 273 -40.28 -2.98 -1.42
C ARG A 273 -41.05 -1.72 -1.77
N SER A 274 -40.36 -0.68 -2.23
CA SER A 274 -41.05 0.43 -2.86
C SER A 274 -41.85 -0.20 -3.99
N PRO A 275 -43.16 0.07 -4.10
CA PRO A 275 -44.00 -0.58 -5.07
C PRO A 275 -43.37 -0.37 -6.44
N ALA A 276 -43.18 -1.48 -7.16
CA ALA A 276 -42.56 -1.49 -8.47
C ALA A 276 -43.23 -0.41 -9.35
N LYS A 277 -42.45 0.55 -9.84
CA LYS A 277 -42.86 1.35 -10.98
C LYS A 277 -42.95 0.38 -12.17
N PRO A 278 -44.08 0.33 -12.90
CA PRO A 278 -44.18 -0.55 -14.05
C PRO A 278 -43.11 -0.16 -15.08
N GLY A 279 -42.23 -1.10 -15.39
CA GLY A 279 -41.21 -0.97 -16.41
C GLY A 279 -41.82 -0.99 -17.80
N TYR A 280 -41.25 -0.17 -18.68
CA TYR A 280 -41.50 -0.23 -20.11
C TYR A 280 -40.84 -1.50 -20.70
N ASN A 281 -41.67 -2.27 -21.41
CA ASN A 281 -41.37 -3.28 -22.44
C ASN A 281 -40.43 -4.46 -22.13
N VAL A 282 -41.06 -5.64 -21.94
CA VAL A 282 -40.66 -6.87 -22.65
C VAL A 282 -41.92 -7.43 -23.29
N GLN A 283 -41.92 -7.52 -24.61
CA GLN A 283 -42.98 -8.14 -25.41
C GLN A 283 -43.19 -9.60 -24.99
N HIS A 284 -44.42 -9.91 -24.59
CA HIS A 284 -44.98 -11.25 -24.68
C HIS A 284 -46.27 -11.18 -25.51
N HIS A 285 -46.30 -12.03 -26.53
CA HIS A 285 -47.43 -12.28 -27.41
C HIS A 285 -48.57 -12.88 -26.60
N ASP A 286 -49.62 -12.10 -26.36
CA ASP A 286 -51.04 -12.50 -26.31
C ASP A 286 -51.82 -11.35 -25.68
N ASP A 287 -52.28 -10.41 -26.52
CA ASP A 287 -53.20 -9.36 -26.08
C ASP A 287 -54.56 -9.55 -26.78
N ASP A 288 -55.53 -9.88 -25.95
CA ASP A 288 -56.96 -9.71 -26.22
C ASP A 288 -57.21 -8.23 -26.54
N LEU A 289 -57.95 -7.94 -27.61
CA LEU A 289 -58.15 -6.58 -28.12
C LEU A 289 -58.68 -5.63 -27.04
N SER A 290 -57.99 -4.49 -26.85
CA SER A 290 -58.42 -3.44 -25.92
C SER A 290 -59.76 -2.82 -26.33
N ASP A 291 -60.53 -2.31 -25.36
CA ASP A 291 -61.86 -1.73 -25.59
C ASP A 291 -61.85 -0.54 -26.57
N ILE A 292 -60.72 0.18 -26.64
CA ILE A 292 -60.50 1.29 -27.58
C ILE A 292 -60.35 0.76 -29.02
N GLN A 293 -59.66 -0.37 -29.20
CA GLN A 293 -59.54 -1.03 -30.50
C GLN A 293 -60.87 -1.69 -30.93
N ARG A 294 -61.63 -2.27 -29.98
CA ARG A 294 -62.98 -2.79 -30.24
C ARG A 294 -63.96 -1.67 -30.65
N ALA A 295 -63.86 -0.49 -30.03
CA ALA A 295 -64.64 0.67 -30.39
C ALA A 295 -64.27 1.25 -31.77
N ALA A 296 -62.98 1.21 -32.14
CA ALA A 296 -62.52 1.65 -33.46
C ALA A 296 -63.00 0.72 -34.60
N ILE A 297 -62.96 -0.60 -34.39
CA ILE A 297 -63.46 -1.60 -35.36
C ILE A 297 -64.99 -1.49 -35.53
N ARG A 298 -65.73 -1.28 -34.43
CA ARG A 298 -67.19 -1.11 -34.46
C ARG A 298 -67.61 0.16 -35.23
N ARG A 299 -66.76 1.20 -35.20
CA ARG A 299 -66.95 2.44 -35.99
C ARG A 299 -66.62 2.28 -37.47
N MET A 300 -65.65 1.42 -37.82
CA MET A 300 -65.30 1.13 -39.21
C MET A 300 -66.36 0.25 -39.91
N LEU A 301 -67.04 -0.64 -39.17
CA LEU A 301 -68.10 -1.49 -39.72
C LEU A 301 -69.44 -0.78 -39.95
N GLN A 302 -69.70 0.35 -39.28
CA GLN A 302 -70.93 1.15 -39.50
C GLN A 302 -70.82 2.16 -40.65
N ASN A 303 -69.62 2.44 -41.15
CA ASN A 303 -69.39 3.37 -42.26
C ASN A 303 -69.10 2.65 -43.60
N GLY A 304 -69.36 1.34 -43.67
CA GLY A 304 -69.08 0.48 -44.84
C GLY A 304 -70.30 -0.16 -45.49
N GLU A 305 -71.53 0.21 -45.11
CA GLU A 305 -72.74 -0.14 -45.86
C GLU A 305 -73.29 1.08 -46.58
N GLY A 306 -72.86 1.22 -47.83
CA GLY A 306 -73.39 2.11 -48.86
C GLY A 306 -73.09 1.51 -50.22
#